data_AF-A0A958DDT0-F1
#
_entry.id   AF-A0A958DDT0-F1
#
_cell.length_a   1.000
_cell.length_b   1.000
_cell.length_c   1.000
_cell.angle_alpha   90.00
_cell.angle_beta   90.00
_cell.angle_gamma   90.00
#
_symmetry.space_group_name_H-M   'P 1'
#
loop_
_entity.id
_entity.type
_entity.pdbx_description
1 polymer ?
#
loop_
_entity_poly.entity_id
_entity_poly.type
_entity_poly.pdbx_seq_one_letter_code
_entity_poly.pdbx_strand_id
1 'polypeptide(L)'
;MTIDGLRSQINEFLRVGDPSVSAPFLVQGVVAERGYRRLRISYTGQDGDVISAYLLLPDGDGPFAAVLMHHQHHGERHLGKSEVCGLIGDPLQAFGPALARRGVVVLAPDSICFEDRRRNRTGTEPDEAADIAQHFNEMCYRLLRGDTLMRKVVSDSAQGVSLLCAHPMVDDERIGMMGHSYGGNTVLFHGVLDARIRFACSSGAACSFRYKMAHQIGIEMAEVIPGFATRFDVADLVACFAPRPVLILSATEDPFSQDADEVVAEARATCASLGVAERIEHRRYTGGHALTQERFDDIVHWLGLHCERNR
;
A
#
# COMPACT_ATOMS: atom_id res chain seq x y z
N MET A 1 3.19 -15.00 22.40
CA MET A 1 2.00 -14.40 21.77
C MET A 1 1.81 -15.08 20.42
N THR A 2 0.59 -15.42 20.00
CA THR A 2 0.35 -15.97 18.65
C THR A 2 0.34 -14.84 17.62
N ILE A 3 0.58 -15.14 16.34
CA ILE A 3 0.50 -14.12 15.27
C ILE A 3 -0.92 -13.54 15.17
N ASP A 4 -1.96 -14.37 15.29
CA ASP A 4 -3.35 -13.89 15.30
C ASP A 4 -3.62 -12.96 16.49
N GLY A 5 -3.04 -13.25 17.65
CA GLY A 5 -3.10 -12.40 18.83
C GLY A 5 -2.39 -11.06 18.60
N LEU A 6 -1.23 -11.07 17.96
CA LEU A 6 -0.49 -9.86 17.61
C LEU A 6 -1.27 -8.99 16.62
N ARG A 7 -1.82 -9.58 15.54
CA ARG A 7 -2.71 -8.88 14.60
C ARG A 7 -3.90 -8.24 15.32
N SER A 8 -4.54 -8.98 16.23
CA SER A 8 -5.69 -8.49 16.99
C SER A 8 -5.32 -7.28 17.86
N GLN A 9 -4.18 -7.34 18.55
CA GLN A 9 -3.71 -6.22 19.38
C GLN A 9 -3.34 -4.98 18.55
N ILE A 10 -2.69 -5.18 17.40
CA ILE A 10 -2.39 -4.08 16.47
C ILE A 10 -3.69 -3.48 15.93
N ASN A 11 -4.66 -4.31 15.54
CA ASN A 11 -5.95 -3.82 15.07
C ASN A 11 -6.70 -3.02 16.14
N GLU A 12 -6.74 -3.52 17.38
CA GLU A 12 -7.36 -2.82 18.52
C GLU A 12 -6.66 -1.48 18.80
N PHE A 13 -5.33 -1.46 18.69
CA PHE A 13 -4.53 -0.25 18.89
C PHE A 13 -4.82 0.80 17.81
N LEU A 14 -4.83 0.38 16.55
CA LEU A 14 -5.07 1.27 15.41
C LEU A 14 -6.54 1.63 15.24
N ARG A 15 -7.46 0.84 15.80
CA ARG A 15 -8.92 0.99 15.73
C ARG A 15 -9.47 0.96 14.30
N VAL A 16 -8.80 0.24 13.40
CA VAL A 16 -9.27 0.08 12.03
C VAL A 16 -10.60 -0.68 12.09
N GLY A 17 -11.66 -0.09 11.52
CA GLY A 17 -12.98 -0.70 11.52
C GLY A 17 -13.03 -1.90 10.57
N ASP A 18 -14.06 -2.73 10.72
CA ASP A 18 -14.29 -3.81 9.76
C ASP A 18 -14.49 -3.24 8.35
N PRO A 19 -13.99 -3.91 7.31
CA PRO A 19 -14.24 -3.48 5.94
C PRO A 19 -15.73 -3.45 5.64
N SER A 20 -16.20 -2.35 5.03
CA SER A 20 -17.62 -2.22 4.71
C SER A 20 -18.03 -3.15 3.57
N VAL A 21 -19.32 -3.50 3.51
CA VAL A 21 -19.94 -4.05 2.29
C VAL A 21 -19.78 -2.99 1.20
N SER A 22 -19.15 -3.37 0.08
CA SER A 22 -18.73 -2.48 -1.00
C SER A 22 -19.75 -1.38 -1.32
N ALA A 23 -19.30 -0.12 -1.30
CA ALA A 23 -20.05 0.99 -1.87
C ALA A 23 -19.98 0.92 -3.41
N PRO A 24 -21.07 1.19 -4.13
CA PRO A 24 -21.02 1.29 -5.59
C PRO A 24 -20.02 2.38 -5.99
N PHE A 25 -19.26 2.12 -7.06
CA PHE A 25 -18.39 3.13 -7.66
C PHE A 25 -19.05 3.76 -8.89
N LEU A 26 -18.66 4.99 -9.18
CA LEU A 26 -19.09 5.73 -10.36
C LEU A 26 -17.96 5.75 -11.37
N VAL A 27 -18.26 5.40 -12.63
CA VAL A 27 -17.31 5.51 -13.75
C VAL A 27 -17.38 6.92 -14.32
N GLN A 28 -16.25 7.62 -14.29
CA GLN A 28 -16.11 8.99 -14.78
C GLN A 28 -15.51 9.06 -16.19
N GLY A 29 -14.79 8.03 -16.60
CA GLY A 29 -14.20 7.94 -17.93
C GLY A 29 -13.58 6.58 -18.19
N VAL A 30 -13.48 6.21 -19.46
CA VAL A 30 -12.89 4.95 -19.92
C VAL A 30 -11.92 5.24 -21.05
N VAL A 31 -10.71 4.71 -20.95
CA VAL A 31 -9.68 4.79 -22.00
C VAL A 31 -9.29 3.37 -22.38
N ALA A 32 -9.33 3.07 -23.68
CA ALA A 32 -8.79 1.84 -24.22
C ALA A 32 -7.26 1.95 -24.28
N GLU A 33 -6.58 1.03 -23.62
CA GLU A 33 -5.12 0.94 -23.58
C GLU A 33 -4.70 -0.37 -24.28
N ARG A 34 -3.41 -0.55 -24.55
CA ARG A 34 -2.94 -1.80 -25.15
C ARG A 34 -2.99 -2.94 -24.12
N GLY A 35 -3.96 -3.85 -24.25
CA GLY A 35 -4.12 -5.08 -23.46
C GLY A 35 -5.02 -4.94 -22.22
N TYR A 36 -5.62 -3.77 -22.00
CA TYR A 36 -6.53 -3.50 -20.89
C TYR A 36 -7.34 -2.22 -21.16
N ARG A 37 -8.37 -1.97 -20.36
CA ARG A 37 -9.07 -0.68 -20.28
C ARG A 37 -8.79 -0.01 -18.95
N ARG A 38 -8.55 1.30 -18.95
CA ARG A 38 -8.37 2.12 -17.76
C ARG A 38 -9.62 2.94 -17.50
N LEU A 39 -10.24 2.72 -16.35
CA LEU A 39 -11.42 3.43 -15.90
C LEU A 39 -11.00 4.45 -14.83
N ARG A 40 -11.37 5.72 -15.01
CA ARG A 40 -11.38 6.68 -13.90
C ARG A 40 -12.65 6.45 -13.11
N ILE A 41 -12.53 6.15 -11.82
CA ILE A 41 -13.67 5.87 -10.96
C ILE A 41 -13.61 6.69 -9.68
N SER A 42 -14.77 6.81 -9.03
CA SER A 42 -14.87 7.35 -7.67
C SER A 42 -15.80 6.51 -6.81
N TYR A 43 -15.47 6.35 -5.53
CA TYR A 43 -16.29 5.60 -4.56
C TYR A 43 -16.20 6.24 -3.17
N THR A 44 -17.14 5.88 -2.29
CA THR A 44 -17.26 6.50 -0.96
C THR A 44 -16.32 5.83 0.05
N GLY A 45 -15.47 6.63 0.68
CA GLY A 45 -14.64 6.24 1.82
C GLY A 45 -15.45 6.09 3.11
N GLN A 46 -14.84 5.51 4.15
CA GLN A 46 -15.55 5.27 5.42
C GLN A 46 -15.96 6.56 6.14
N ASP A 47 -15.24 7.66 5.90
CA ASP A 47 -15.57 8.99 6.46
C ASP A 47 -16.67 9.72 5.66
N GLY A 48 -17.24 9.06 4.64
CA GLY A 48 -18.23 9.65 3.73
C GLY A 48 -17.63 10.57 2.65
N ASP A 49 -16.30 10.66 2.59
CA ASP A 49 -15.58 11.38 1.56
C ASP A 49 -15.46 10.58 0.26
N VAL A 50 -15.07 11.24 -0.82
CA VAL A 50 -14.92 10.61 -2.14
C VAL A 50 -13.47 10.21 -2.35
N ILE A 51 -13.25 8.93 -2.66
CA ILE A 51 -11.95 8.39 -3.07
C ILE A 51 -11.96 8.33 -4.59
N SER A 52 -11.03 9.05 -5.24
CA SER A 52 -10.78 8.92 -6.67
C SER A 52 -9.77 7.80 -6.91
N ALA A 53 -9.99 6.99 -7.94
CA ALA A 53 -9.09 5.90 -8.30
C ALA A 53 -9.04 5.66 -9.80
N TYR A 54 -8.00 4.96 -10.24
CA TYR A 54 -8.00 4.26 -11.52
C TYR A 54 -8.22 2.77 -11.30
N LEU A 55 -9.11 2.19 -12.10
CA LEU A 55 -9.32 0.74 -12.18
C LEU A 55 -8.88 0.27 -13.56
N LEU A 56 -7.82 -0.53 -13.61
CA LEU A 56 -7.28 -1.12 -14.83
C LEU A 56 -7.83 -2.54 -14.93
N LEU A 57 -8.61 -2.79 -15.98
CA LEU A 57 -9.25 -4.07 -16.25
C LEU A 57 -8.59 -4.70 -17.48
N PRO A 58 -7.87 -5.83 -17.33
CA PRO A 58 -7.29 -6.56 -18.45
C PRO A 58 -8.34 -6.94 -19.50
N ASP A 59 -7.91 -7.04 -20.75
CA ASP A 59 -8.76 -7.63 -21.79
C ASP A 59 -9.00 -9.13 -21.52
N GLY A 60 -10.21 -9.61 -21.83
CA GLY A 60 -10.63 -11.01 -21.62
C GLY A 60 -11.78 -11.15 -20.61
N ASP A 61 -12.13 -12.41 -20.31
CA ASP A 61 -13.38 -12.73 -19.60
C ASP A 61 -13.23 -12.85 -18.07
N GLY A 62 -11.99 -12.90 -17.55
CA GLY A 62 -11.74 -13.09 -16.12
C GLY A 62 -12.28 -14.42 -15.56
N PRO A 63 -12.50 -14.54 -14.24
CA PRO A 63 -12.04 -13.59 -13.22
C PRO A 63 -10.51 -13.65 -13.07
N PHE A 64 -9.92 -12.47 -12.93
CA PHE A 64 -8.49 -12.23 -12.80
C PHE A 64 -8.08 -12.08 -11.34
N ALA A 65 -6.82 -12.37 -11.02
CA ALA A 65 -6.25 -11.87 -9.77
C ALA A 65 -6.26 -10.34 -9.76
N ALA A 66 -6.20 -9.72 -8.58
CA ALA A 66 -6.17 -8.28 -8.47
C ALA A 66 -5.07 -7.79 -7.52
N VAL A 67 -4.57 -6.59 -7.75
CA VAL A 67 -3.64 -5.92 -6.85
C VAL A 67 -4.16 -4.51 -6.53
N LEU A 68 -4.28 -4.22 -5.24
CA LEU A 68 -4.45 -2.86 -4.75
C LEU A 68 -3.09 -2.15 -4.71
N MET A 69 -2.99 -1.02 -5.41
CA MET A 69 -1.72 -0.35 -5.73
C MET A 69 -1.64 1.00 -5.04
N HIS A 70 -0.66 1.17 -4.15
CA HIS A 70 -0.43 2.42 -3.42
C HIS A 70 0.77 3.18 -3.96
N HIS A 71 0.53 4.45 -4.27
CA HIS A 71 1.55 5.38 -4.75
C HIS A 71 2.53 5.80 -3.64
N GLN A 72 3.72 6.23 -4.05
CA GLN A 72 4.66 6.93 -3.18
C GLN A 72 4.25 8.40 -3.01
N HIS A 73 5.07 9.21 -2.34
CA HIS A 73 4.91 10.66 -2.43
C HIS A 73 6.12 11.39 -2.98
N HIS A 74 7.37 11.00 -2.70
CA HIS A 74 8.59 11.73 -3.07
C HIS A 74 8.58 13.27 -2.82
N GLY A 75 7.71 13.79 -1.93
CA GLY A 75 7.47 15.23 -1.73
C GLY A 75 6.36 15.79 -2.64
N GLU A 76 6.02 15.07 -3.69
CA GLU A 76 5.08 15.37 -4.75
C GLU A 76 3.65 14.89 -4.46
N ARG A 77 2.98 15.51 -3.49
CA ARG A 77 1.58 15.16 -3.13
C ARG A 77 0.55 15.43 -4.24
N HIS A 78 0.95 16.14 -5.30
CA HIS A 78 0.15 16.29 -6.50
C HIS A 78 0.10 15.02 -7.36
N LEU A 79 0.95 14.04 -7.07
CA LEU A 79 0.97 12.72 -7.70
C LEU A 79 0.32 11.69 -6.76
N GLY A 80 -0.56 10.87 -7.32
CA GLY A 80 -1.24 9.80 -6.60
C GLY A 80 -1.47 8.61 -7.52
N LYS A 81 -2.74 8.25 -7.72
CA LYS A 81 -3.16 7.17 -8.63
C LYS A 81 -2.56 7.29 -10.04
N SER A 82 -2.34 8.51 -10.53
CA SER A 82 -1.85 8.73 -11.90
C SER A 82 -0.41 8.25 -12.08
N GLU A 83 0.42 8.32 -11.03
CA GLU A 83 1.84 7.90 -11.08
C GLU A 83 1.95 6.38 -11.24
N VAL A 84 1.29 5.63 -10.37
CA VAL A 84 1.32 4.15 -10.44
C VAL A 84 0.58 3.59 -11.67
N CYS A 85 -0.22 4.42 -12.33
CA CYS A 85 -0.83 4.13 -13.62
C CYS A 85 0.03 4.54 -14.84
N GLY A 86 1.23 5.08 -14.62
CA GLY A 86 2.18 5.46 -15.68
C GLY A 86 1.72 6.64 -16.53
N LEU A 87 0.89 7.53 -15.98
CA LEU A 87 0.37 8.71 -16.70
C LEU A 87 1.26 9.93 -16.51
N ILE A 88 1.99 9.99 -15.40
CA ILE A 88 2.88 11.08 -14.97
C ILE A 88 3.84 10.54 -13.90
N GLY A 89 4.83 11.32 -13.48
CA GLY A 89 5.76 10.95 -12.41
C GLY A 89 6.85 10.01 -12.90
N ASP A 90 7.43 9.25 -11.97
CA ASP A 90 8.51 8.32 -12.28
C ASP A 90 7.99 7.10 -13.06
N PRO A 91 8.51 6.82 -14.28
CA PRO A 91 8.15 5.61 -15.04
C PRO A 91 8.37 4.30 -14.28
N LEU A 92 9.31 4.28 -13.32
CA LEU A 92 9.57 3.10 -12.47
C LEU A 92 8.54 2.92 -11.36
N GLN A 93 7.53 3.78 -11.24
CA GLN A 93 6.35 3.55 -10.40
C GLN A 93 5.18 2.95 -11.20
N ALA A 94 5.27 2.85 -12.54
CA ALA A 94 4.18 2.43 -13.42
C ALA A 94 3.88 0.91 -13.37
N PHE A 95 3.73 0.36 -12.16
CA PHE A 95 3.40 -1.03 -11.89
C PHE A 95 2.01 -1.41 -12.42
N GLY A 96 1.05 -0.48 -12.40
CA GLY A 96 -0.32 -0.71 -12.83
C GLY A 96 -0.42 -1.23 -14.27
N PRO A 97 0.08 -0.51 -15.27
CA PRO A 97 0.10 -0.96 -16.66
C PRO A 97 0.91 -2.24 -16.88
N ALA A 98 2.01 -2.43 -16.13
CA ALA A 98 2.85 -3.61 -16.24
C ALA A 98 2.10 -4.88 -15.80
N LEU A 99 1.33 -4.81 -14.71
CA LEU A 99 0.50 -5.90 -14.21
C LEU A 99 -0.79 -6.09 -15.03
N ALA A 100 -1.45 -5.00 -15.42
CA ALA A 100 -2.68 -5.06 -16.22
C ALA A 100 -2.48 -5.80 -17.55
N ARG A 101 -1.37 -5.53 -18.25
CA ARG A 101 -0.98 -6.24 -19.47
C ARG A 101 -0.69 -7.72 -19.28
N ARG A 102 -0.48 -8.17 -18.03
CA ARG A 102 -0.25 -9.57 -17.65
C ARG A 102 -1.53 -10.27 -17.15
N GLY A 103 -2.70 -9.65 -17.29
CA GLY A 103 -3.96 -10.24 -16.86
C GLY A 103 -4.25 -10.08 -15.37
N VAL A 104 -3.80 -8.98 -14.76
CA VAL A 104 -4.06 -8.65 -13.36
C VAL A 104 -4.92 -7.38 -13.27
N VAL A 105 -6.04 -7.42 -12.55
CA VAL A 105 -6.81 -6.21 -12.27
C VAL A 105 -6.03 -5.33 -11.31
N VAL A 106 -5.92 -4.03 -11.60
CA VAL A 106 -5.25 -3.09 -10.70
C VAL A 106 -6.23 -2.01 -10.27
N LEU A 107 -6.36 -1.80 -8.96
CA LEU A 107 -7.03 -0.63 -8.40
C LEU A 107 -5.96 0.28 -7.78
N ALA A 108 -5.90 1.53 -8.23
CA ALA A 108 -4.98 2.54 -7.73
C ALA A 108 -5.79 3.72 -7.18
N PRO A 109 -6.04 3.80 -5.87
CA PRO A 109 -6.69 4.94 -5.25
C PRO A 109 -5.72 6.06 -4.92
N ASP A 110 -6.22 7.30 -4.92
CA ASP A 110 -5.54 8.41 -4.25
C ASP A 110 -5.64 8.24 -2.74
N SER A 111 -4.50 8.35 -2.05
CA SER A 111 -4.52 8.55 -0.61
C SER A 111 -5.08 9.93 -0.25
N ILE A 112 -5.54 10.09 1.01
CA ILE A 112 -6.08 11.37 1.47
C ILE A 112 -5.01 12.47 1.37
N CYS A 113 -5.39 13.65 0.87
CA CYS A 113 -4.47 14.76 0.58
C CYS A 113 -3.54 14.56 -0.63
N PHE A 114 -3.81 13.58 -1.50
CA PHE A 114 -3.05 13.38 -2.74
C PHE A 114 -3.89 13.59 -3.99
N GLU A 115 -3.25 14.11 -5.04
CA GLU A 115 -3.82 14.30 -6.38
C GLU A 115 -5.25 14.91 -6.33
N ASP A 116 -6.30 14.13 -6.63
CA ASP A 116 -7.70 14.62 -6.66
C ASP A 116 -8.33 14.75 -5.25
N ARG A 117 -7.66 14.24 -4.22
CA ARG A 117 -8.07 14.35 -2.80
C ARG A 117 -7.36 15.48 -2.07
N ARG A 118 -6.68 16.36 -2.80
CA ARG A 118 -6.23 17.66 -2.31
C ARG A 118 -7.42 18.62 -2.19
N ARG A 119 -7.43 19.49 -1.17
CA ARG A 119 -8.54 20.42 -0.91
C ARG A 119 -8.43 21.71 -1.72
N ASN A 120 -7.20 22.13 -2.01
CA ASN A 120 -6.93 23.41 -2.65
C ASN A 120 -6.85 23.32 -4.17
N ARG A 121 -6.66 22.11 -4.71
CA ARG A 121 -6.49 21.84 -6.14
C ARG A 121 -6.95 20.42 -6.46
N THR A 122 -7.25 20.15 -7.74
CA THR A 122 -7.51 18.80 -8.27
C THR A 122 -6.54 18.51 -9.43
N GLY A 123 -6.39 17.24 -9.79
CA GLY A 123 -5.44 16.81 -10.80
C GLY A 123 -3.98 16.86 -10.31
N THR A 124 -3.05 17.02 -11.26
CA THR A 124 -1.62 16.76 -11.07
C THR A 124 -0.76 18.02 -11.11
N GLU A 125 -1.34 19.21 -10.96
CA GLU A 125 -0.58 20.45 -10.88
C GLU A 125 0.03 20.60 -9.47
N PRO A 126 1.33 20.90 -9.33
CA PRO A 126 2.00 20.98 -8.03
C PRO A 126 1.58 22.22 -7.24
N ASP A 127 1.44 22.07 -5.93
CA ASP A 127 1.32 23.18 -4.96
C ASP A 127 1.98 22.76 -3.64
N GLU A 128 3.30 22.56 -3.68
CA GLU A 128 4.05 21.86 -2.62
C GLU A 128 3.81 22.42 -1.22
N ALA A 129 3.82 23.75 -1.07
CA ALA A 129 3.60 24.40 0.21
C ALA A 129 2.19 24.14 0.76
N ALA A 130 1.16 24.26 -0.08
CA ALA A 130 -0.21 23.98 0.31
C ALA A 130 -0.45 22.49 0.57
N ASP A 131 0.20 21.62 -0.22
CA ASP A 131 0.02 20.18 -0.13
C ASP A 131 0.66 19.61 1.14
N ILE A 132 1.89 20.03 1.48
CA ILE A 132 2.54 19.66 2.74
C ILE A 132 1.73 20.15 3.92
N ALA A 133 1.30 21.42 3.90
CA ALA A 133 0.47 21.99 4.97
C ALA A 133 -0.86 21.25 5.12
N GLN A 134 -1.51 20.86 4.01
CA GLN A 134 -2.74 20.09 4.04
C GLN A 134 -2.53 18.73 4.69
N HIS A 135 -1.52 17.97 4.25
CA HIS A 135 -1.25 16.62 4.78
C HIS A 135 -0.89 16.67 6.28
N PHE A 136 -0.08 17.67 6.68
CA PHE A 136 0.25 17.92 8.08
C PHE A 136 -0.99 18.28 8.91
N ASN A 137 -1.83 19.18 8.40
CA ASN A 137 -3.06 19.57 9.08
C ASN A 137 -4.04 18.39 9.22
N GLU A 138 -4.15 17.52 8.21
CA GLU A 138 -4.99 16.33 8.30
C GLU A 138 -4.52 15.38 9.41
N MET A 139 -3.20 15.16 9.54
CA MET A 139 -2.61 14.44 10.67
C MET A 139 -2.99 15.12 12.00
N CYS A 140 -2.77 16.43 12.15
CA CYS A 140 -3.08 17.17 13.37
C CYS A 140 -4.58 17.11 13.73
N TYR A 141 -5.48 17.31 12.78
CA TYR A 141 -6.93 17.29 13.02
C TYR A 141 -7.42 15.94 13.50
N ARG A 142 -6.85 14.85 12.98
CA ARG A 142 -7.18 13.49 13.43
C ARG A 142 -6.71 13.24 14.85
N LEU A 143 -5.46 13.61 15.16
CA LEU A 143 -4.92 13.48 16.51
C LEU A 143 -5.77 14.23 17.55
N LEU A 144 -6.22 15.44 17.22
CA LEU A 144 -7.11 16.24 18.10
C LEU A 144 -8.48 15.60 18.36
N ARG A 145 -8.92 14.67 17.50
CA ARG A 145 -10.19 13.94 17.62
C ARG A 145 -10.02 12.52 18.18
N GLY A 146 -8.80 12.16 18.61
CA GLY A 146 -8.50 10.81 19.08
C GLY A 146 -8.44 9.76 17.96
N ASP A 147 -8.13 10.20 16.74
CA ASP A 147 -7.97 9.37 15.55
C ASP A 147 -6.54 9.52 14.97
N THR A 148 -6.17 8.72 13.97
CA THR A 148 -4.85 8.83 13.32
C THR A 148 -4.96 8.87 11.81
N LEU A 149 -3.97 9.50 11.16
CA LEU A 149 -3.88 9.51 9.71
C LEU A 149 -3.65 8.10 9.15
N MET A 150 -2.85 7.24 9.80
CA MET A 150 -2.74 5.83 9.39
C MET A 150 -4.09 5.13 9.36
N ARG A 151 -4.93 5.31 10.39
CA ARG A 151 -6.26 4.69 10.42
C ARG A 151 -7.10 5.10 9.21
N LYS A 152 -7.06 6.37 8.82
CA LYS A 152 -7.73 6.84 7.60
C LYS A 152 -7.20 6.17 6.34
N VAL A 153 -5.88 6.16 6.18
CA VAL A 153 -5.21 5.54 5.02
C VAL A 153 -5.59 4.07 4.90
N VAL A 154 -5.52 3.31 6.01
CA VAL A 154 -5.91 1.89 6.03
C VAL A 154 -7.41 1.71 5.77
N SER A 155 -8.27 2.56 6.34
CA SER A 155 -9.72 2.46 6.14
C SER A 155 -10.12 2.72 4.69
N ASP A 156 -9.48 3.69 4.02
CA ASP A 156 -9.68 3.95 2.59
C ASP A 156 -9.16 2.81 1.71
N SER A 157 -8.01 2.26 2.09
CA SER A 157 -7.43 1.09 1.43
C SER A 157 -8.34 -0.14 1.54
N ALA A 158 -8.91 -0.39 2.72
CA ALA A 158 -9.86 -1.47 2.97
C ALA A 158 -11.15 -1.35 2.13
N GLN A 159 -11.59 -0.12 1.83
CA GLN A 159 -12.69 0.11 0.88
C GLN A 159 -12.31 -0.27 -0.56
N GLY A 160 -11.06 -0.03 -0.95
CA GLY A 160 -10.53 -0.50 -2.23
C GLY A 160 -10.58 -2.03 -2.35
N VAL A 161 -10.21 -2.75 -1.28
CA VAL A 161 -10.33 -4.22 -1.24
C VAL A 161 -11.78 -4.66 -1.32
N SER A 162 -12.71 -4.01 -0.58
CA SER A 162 -14.14 -4.32 -0.69
C SER A 162 -14.67 -4.14 -2.12
N LEU A 163 -14.23 -3.09 -2.82
CA LEU A 163 -14.57 -2.88 -4.23
C LEU A 163 -14.03 -4.00 -5.11
N LEU A 164 -12.77 -4.40 -4.93
CA LEU A 164 -12.17 -5.50 -5.68
C LEU A 164 -12.92 -6.82 -5.44
N CYS A 165 -13.21 -7.18 -4.20
CA CYS A 165 -13.96 -8.40 -3.86
C CYS A 165 -15.35 -8.44 -4.53
N ALA A 166 -16.01 -7.29 -4.67
CA ALA A 166 -17.34 -7.19 -5.27
C ALA A 166 -17.31 -7.10 -6.80
N HIS A 167 -16.14 -6.93 -7.43
CA HIS A 167 -16.04 -6.68 -8.86
C HIS A 167 -16.09 -8.00 -9.66
N PRO A 168 -16.99 -8.15 -10.66
CA PRO A 168 -17.23 -9.44 -11.34
C PRO A 168 -16.04 -9.97 -12.15
N MET A 169 -15.08 -9.12 -12.50
CA MET A 169 -13.83 -9.53 -13.17
C MET A 169 -12.71 -9.93 -12.21
N VAL A 170 -12.93 -9.88 -10.91
CA VAL A 170 -11.92 -10.17 -9.88
C VAL A 170 -12.23 -11.51 -9.22
N ASP A 171 -11.18 -12.29 -9.03
CA ASP A 171 -11.17 -13.46 -8.17
C ASP A 171 -10.79 -13.02 -6.75
N ASP A 172 -11.75 -13.01 -5.84
CA ASP A 172 -11.60 -12.48 -4.48
C ASP A 172 -10.70 -13.34 -3.58
N GLU A 173 -10.39 -14.56 -4.00
CA GLU A 173 -9.38 -15.42 -3.39
C GLU A 173 -7.96 -15.15 -3.90
N ARG A 174 -7.76 -14.18 -4.81
CA ARG A 174 -6.46 -13.81 -5.40
C ARG A 174 -6.22 -12.31 -5.43
N ILE A 175 -6.52 -11.63 -4.33
CA ILE A 175 -6.25 -10.20 -4.14
C ILE A 175 -4.92 -10.01 -3.41
N GLY A 176 -4.02 -9.22 -3.97
CA GLY A 176 -2.79 -8.78 -3.33
C GLY A 176 -2.71 -7.28 -3.16
N MET A 177 -1.60 -6.81 -2.61
CA MET A 177 -1.33 -5.38 -2.43
C MET A 177 0.14 -5.04 -2.68
N MET A 178 0.39 -3.86 -3.23
CA MET A 178 1.75 -3.37 -3.46
C MET A 178 1.85 -1.86 -3.20
N GLY A 179 3.01 -1.43 -2.69
CA GLY A 179 3.38 -0.03 -2.66
C GLY A 179 4.88 0.18 -2.42
N HIS A 180 5.34 1.38 -2.79
CA HIS A 180 6.70 1.85 -2.53
C HIS A 180 6.69 3.07 -1.60
N SER A 181 7.66 3.15 -0.68
CA SER A 181 7.82 4.28 0.25
C SER A 181 6.54 4.51 1.08
N TYR A 182 5.86 5.65 0.93
CA TYR A 182 4.53 5.91 1.51
C TYR A 182 3.52 4.77 1.24
N GLY A 183 3.47 4.27 0.01
CA GLY A 183 2.63 3.12 -0.34
C GLY A 183 3.12 1.83 0.31
N GLY A 184 4.44 1.69 0.51
CA GLY A 184 5.03 0.57 1.23
C GLY A 184 4.64 0.56 2.72
N ASN A 185 4.58 1.73 3.36
CA ASN A 185 4.03 1.89 4.70
C ASN A 185 2.55 1.48 4.73
N THR A 186 1.76 1.95 3.77
CA THR A 186 0.35 1.54 3.65
C THR A 186 0.22 0.02 3.57
N VAL A 187 1.12 -0.64 2.81
CA VAL A 187 1.16 -2.10 2.73
C VAL A 187 1.40 -2.75 4.08
N LEU A 188 2.41 -2.30 4.83
CA LEU A 188 2.79 -2.88 6.12
C LEU A 188 1.67 -2.77 7.17
N PHE A 189 0.92 -1.67 7.15
CA PHE A 189 -0.17 -1.44 8.10
C PHE A 189 -1.50 -2.07 7.67
N HIS A 190 -1.92 -1.93 6.42
CA HIS A 190 -3.21 -2.50 5.97
C HIS A 190 -3.11 -4.01 5.72
N GLY A 191 -2.01 -4.46 5.12
CA GLY A 191 -1.84 -5.83 4.65
C GLY A 191 -2.03 -6.85 5.76
N VAL A 192 -1.59 -6.50 6.97
CA VAL A 192 -1.66 -7.37 8.15
C VAL A 192 -3.04 -7.40 8.81
N LEU A 193 -3.90 -6.42 8.55
CA LEU A 193 -5.19 -6.28 9.21
C LEU A 193 -6.35 -6.82 8.38
N ASP A 194 -6.13 -7.01 7.08
CA ASP A 194 -7.16 -7.44 6.15
C ASP A 194 -6.85 -8.84 5.60
N ALA A 195 -7.58 -9.84 6.10
CA ALA A 195 -7.39 -11.25 5.73
C ALA A 195 -7.74 -11.55 4.26
N ARG A 196 -8.44 -10.66 3.57
CA ARG A 196 -8.79 -10.82 2.14
C ARG A 196 -7.57 -10.64 1.24
N ILE A 197 -6.55 -9.92 1.71
CA ILE A 197 -5.27 -9.77 1.03
C ILE A 197 -4.49 -11.08 1.17
N ARG A 198 -4.10 -11.70 0.06
CA ARG A 198 -3.47 -13.03 0.03
C ARG A 198 -1.96 -12.99 -0.14
N PHE A 199 -1.43 -11.91 -0.69
CA PHE A 199 0.00 -11.66 -0.82
C PHE A 199 0.26 -10.14 -0.83
N ALA A 200 1.45 -9.72 -0.42
CA ALA A 200 1.79 -8.31 -0.36
C ALA A 200 3.25 -8.02 -0.73
N CYS A 201 3.50 -6.84 -1.30
CA CYS A 201 4.84 -6.36 -1.61
C CYS A 201 5.05 -4.95 -1.05
N SER A 202 5.96 -4.80 -0.09
CA SER A 202 6.36 -3.50 0.47
C SER A 202 7.80 -3.18 0.08
N SER A 203 8.00 -2.05 -0.58
CA SER A 203 9.32 -1.61 -1.04
C SER A 203 9.72 -0.29 -0.37
N GLY A 204 10.95 -0.20 0.15
CA GLY A 204 11.51 1.05 0.66
C GLY A 204 10.78 1.64 1.87
N ALA A 205 10.20 0.79 2.72
CA ALA A 205 9.39 1.21 3.87
C ALA A 205 9.69 0.45 5.18
N ALA A 206 10.37 -0.71 5.07
CA ALA A 206 10.67 -1.55 6.23
C ALA A 206 11.85 -0.98 7.04
N CYS A 207 11.57 0.06 7.83
CA CYS A 207 12.54 0.63 8.78
C CYS A 207 11.90 0.85 10.13
N SER A 208 12.56 0.36 11.18
CA SER A 208 11.99 0.38 12.53
C SER A 208 11.85 1.80 13.08
N PHE A 209 10.84 2.03 13.91
CA PHE A 209 10.67 3.30 14.63
C PHE A 209 11.88 3.59 15.51
N ARG A 210 12.45 2.57 16.17
CA ARG A 210 13.69 2.70 16.95
C ARG A 210 14.84 3.24 16.11
N TYR A 211 15.02 2.74 14.88
CA TYR A 211 16.09 3.18 14.00
C TYR A 211 15.86 4.60 13.48
N LYS A 212 14.64 4.91 13.00
CA LYS A 212 14.26 6.25 12.52
C LYS A 212 14.52 7.32 13.58
N MET A 213 14.13 7.05 14.84
CA MET A 213 14.34 7.99 15.95
C MET A 213 15.81 8.12 16.36
N ALA A 214 16.56 7.02 16.43
CA ALA A 214 17.97 7.04 16.80
C ALA A 214 18.85 7.78 15.77
N HIS A 215 18.46 7.76 14.49
CA HIS A 215 19.23 8.35 13.38
C HIS A 215 18.60 9.62 12.80
N GLN A 216 17.52 10.13 13.40
CA GLN A 216 16.84 11.37 12.99
C GLN A 216 16.39 11.39 11.51
N ILE A 217 15.93 10.25 10.98
CA ILE A 217 15.53 10.08 9.57
C ILE A 217 14.19 10.77 9.23
N GLY A 218 13.42 11.17 10.25
CA GLY A 218 12.06 11.66 10.11
C GLY A 218 11.03 10.53 10.15
N ILE A 219 9.79 10.88 10.47
CA ILE A 219 8.66 9.95 10.55
C ILE A 219 7.61 10.44 9.56
N GLU A 220 7.13 9.55 8.70
CA GLU A 220 6.07 9.91 7.76
C GLU A 220 4.78 10.28 8.51
N MET A 221 4.05 11.29 8.03
CA MET A 221 2.90 11.87 8.74
C MET A 221 1.85 10.81 9.11
N ALA A 222 1.63 9.83 8.23
CA ALA A 222 0.72 8.72 8.52
C ALA A 222 1.22 7.84 9.68
N GLU A 223 2.53 7.63 9.80
CA GLU A 223 3.15 6.81 10.85
C GLU A 223 3.19 7.50 12.24
N VAL A 224 2.75 8.76 12.34
CA VAL A 224 2.61 9.45 13.63
C VAL A 224 1.39 8.92 14.38
N ILE A 225 1.60 7.82 15.10
CA ILE A 225 0.58 7.07 15.84
C ILE A 225 0.96 7.10 17.33
N PRO A 226 0.32 7.95 18.16
CA PRO A 226 0.71 8.13 19.56
C PRO A 226 0.77 6.81 20.34
N GLY A 227 1.95 6.52 20.90
CA GLY A 227 2.19 5.34 21.73
C GLY A 227 2.48 4.03 20.96
N PHE A 228 2.41 4.01 19.63
CA PHE A 228 2.63 2.78 18.85
C PHE A 228 4.01 2.16 19.13
N ALA A 229 5.06 2.97 19.01
CA ALA A 229 6.45 2.57 19.26
C ALA A 229 6.78 2.21 20.73
N THR A 230 5.80 2.30 21.64
CA THR A 230 5.94 1.80 23.02
C THR A 230 5.47 0.35 23.17
N ARG A 231 4.82 -0.21 22.15
CA ARG A 231 4.20 -1.54 22.17
C ARG A 231 4.57 -2.40 20.96
N PHE A 232 4.70 -1.78 19.80
CA PHE A 232 4.94 -2.46 18.52
C PHE A 232 6.00 -1.72 17.72
N ASP A 233 6.65 -2.42 16.81
CA ASP A 233 7.53 -1.86 15.80
C ASP A 233 7.22 -2.49 14.41
N VAL A 234 7.94 -2.08 13.37
CA VAL A 234 7.73 -2.57 12.01
C VAL A 234 7.96 -4.07 11.89
N ALA A 235 8.85 -4.66 12.71
CA ALA A 235 9.05 -6.12 12.75
C ALA A 235 7.77 -6.88 13.17
N ASP A 236 6.95 -6.31 14.07
CA ASP A 236 5.67 -6.90 14.47
C ASP A 236 4.67 -6.91 13.32
N LEU A 237 4.62 -5.82 12.54
CA LEU A 237 3.82 -5.75 11.31
C LEU A 237 4.30 -6.80 10.30
N VAL A 238 5.61 -6.87 10.02
CA VAL A 238 6.15 -7.85 9.06
C VAL A 238 5.86 -9.30 9.50
N ALA A 239 5.98 -9.60 10.79
CA ALA A 239 5.64 -10.93 11.34
C ALA A 239 4.16 -11.28 11.11
N CYS A 240 3.27 -10.29 11.17
CA CYS A 240 1.83 -10.49 11.01
C CYS A 240 1.38 -10.88 9.60
N PHE A 241 2.25 -10.80 8.59
CA PHE A 241 1.91 -11.35 7.27
C PHE A 241 1.82 -12.88 7.30
N ALA A 242 2.68 -13.55 8.06
CA ALA A 242 2.69 -15.01 8.15
C ALA A 242 1.29 -15.56 8.51
N PRO A 243 0.78 -16.60 7.82
CA PRO A 243 1.45 -17.42 6.82
C PRO A 243 1.32 -16.91 5.37
N ARG A 244 0.75 -15.72 5.15
CA ARG A 244 0.59 -15.16 3.81
C ARG A 244 1.94 -14.68 3.26
N PRO A 245 2.24 -14.91 1.97
CA PRO A 245 3.45 -14.41 1.34
C PRO A 245 3.56 -12.88 1.42
N VAL A 246 4.73 -12.40 1.82
CA VAL A 246 5.10 -10.99 1.73
C VAL A 246 6.51 -10.86 1.17
N LEU A 247 6.69 -9.94 0.23
CA LEU A 247 8.00 -9.51 -0.24
C LEU A 247 8.34 -8.13 0.35
N ILE A 248 9.45 -8.06 1.07
CA ILE A 248 10.08 -6.83 1.52
C ILE A 248 11.25 -6.50 0.60
N LEU A 249 11.28 -5.30 0.03
CA LEU A 249 12.44 -4.79 -0.69
C LEU A 249 13.06 -3.63 0.08
N SER A 250 14.39 -3.66 0.22
CA SER A 250 15.17 -2.57 0.79
C SER A 250 16.41 -2.24 -0.06
N ALA A 251 17.05 -1.12 0.23
CA ALA A 251 18.31 -0.76 -0.41
C ALA A 251 19.37 -0.33 0.61
N THR A 252 20.66 -0.47 0.27
CA THR A 252 21.78 -0.27 1.20
C THR A 252 21.96 1.16 1.69
N GLU A 253 21.47 2.14 0.94
CA GLU A 253 21.58 3.58 1.22
C GLU A 253 20.20 4.24 1.34
N ASP A 254 19.12 3.44 1.43
CA ASP A 254 17.78 3.94 1.65
C ASP A 254 17.53 4.13 3.16
N PRO A 255 17.46 5.38 3.65
CA PRO A 255 17.26 5.64 5.07
C PRO A 255 15.92 5.07 5.58
N PHE A 256 14.92 4.90 4.71
CA PHE A 256 13.59 4.40 5.07
C PHE A 256 13.48 2.86 5.01
N SER A 257 14.58 2.16 4.71
CA SER A 257 14.66 0.70 4.80
C SER A 257 16.04 0.20 5.25
N GLN A 258 16.79 1.08 5.94
CA GLN A 258 18.20 0.87 6.22
C GLN A 258 18.45 -0.36 7.11
N ASP A 259 17.60 -0.57 8.12
CA ASP A 259 17.63 -1.69 9.07
C ASP A 259 16.64 -2.81 8.72
N ALA A 260 16.24 -2.93 7.44
CA ALA A 260 15.30 -3.94 7.00
C ALA A 260 15.79 -5.38 7.24
N ASP A 261 17.12 -5.63 7.21
CA ASP A 261 17.69 -6.94 7.53
C ASP A 261 17.34 -7.35 8.98
N GLU A 262 17.51 -6.43 9.93
CA GLU A 262 17.17 -6.64 11.33
C GLU A 262 15.65 -6.80 11.52
N VAL A 263 14.85 -5.93 10.89
CA VAL A 263 13.38 -6.00 10.93
C VAL A 263 12.87 -7.36 10.44
N VAL A 264 13.39 -7.86 9.32
CA VAL A 264 12.98 -9.15 8.75
C VAL A 264 13.49 -10.32 9.60
N ALA A 265 14.71 -10.24 10.14
CA ALA A 265 15.24 -11.27 11.03
C ALA A 265 14.39 -11.40 12.31
N GLU A 266 14.02 -10.29 12.93
CA GLU A 266 13.12 -10.25 14.09
C GLU A 266 11.73 -10.80 13.76
N ALA A 267 11.18 -10.39 12.61
CA ALA A 267 9.87 -10.88 12.16
C ALA A 267 9.85 -12.40 11.93
N ARG A 268 10.87 -12.94 11.26
CA ARG A 268 11.04 -14.38 11.03
C ARG A 268 11.22 -15.15 12.34
N ALA A 269 11.95 -14.59 13.31
CA ALA A 269 12.08 -15.19 14.63
C ALA A 269 10.73 -15.28 15.36
N THR A 270 9.89 -14.25 15.26
CA THR A 270 8.54 -14.22 15.86
C THR A 270 7.63 -15.31 15.29
N CYS A 271 7.74 -15.63 14.00
CA CYS A 271 6.93 -16.69 13.37
C CYS A 271 7.64 -18.05 13.23
N ALA A 272 8.83 -18.23 13.81
CA ALA A 272 9.66 -19.42 13.59
C ALA A 272 8.96 -20.74 13.97
N SER A 273 8.16 -20.73 15.05
CA SER A 273 7.41 -21.91 15.51
C SER A 273 6.28 -22.34 14.57
N LEU A 274 5.87 -21.48 13.62
CA LEU A 274 4.85 -21.79 12.64
C LEU A 274 5.41 -22.51 11.40
N GLY A 275 6.73 -22.58 11.24
CA GLY A 275 7.36 -23.23 10.09
C GLY A 275 7.04 -22.56 8.74
N VAL A 276 6.77 -21.25 8.75
CA VAL A 276 6.39 -20.44 7.57
C VAL A 276 7.28 -19.21 7.39
N ALA A 277 8.49 -19.22 7.94
CA ALA A 277 9.42 -18.08 7.84
C ALA A 277 9.81 -17.75 6.39
N GLU A 278 9.76 -18.74 5.49
CA GLU A 278 9.96 -18.59 4.05
C GLU A 278 8.87 -17.77 3.36
N ARG A 279 7.71 -17.56 4.02
CA ARG A 279 6.65 -16.67 3.51
C ARG A 279 7.02 -15.19 3.64
N ILE A 280 8.00 -14.85 4.47
CA ILE A 280 8.57 -13.51 4.56
C ILE A 280 9.82 -13.49 3.71
N GLU A 281 9.69 -13.07 2.46
CA GLU A 281 10.80 -12.88 1.53
C GLU A 281 11.40 -11.48 1.72
N HIS A 282 12.73 -11.38 1.63
CA HIS A 282 13.44 -10.11 1.69
C HIS A 282 14.53 -10.06 0.64
N ARG A 283 14.55 -8.98 -0.14
CA ARG A 283 15.53 -8.71 -1.19
C ARG A 283 16.17 -7.35 -0.94
N ARG A 284 17.47 -7.34 -0.68
CA ARG A 284 18.26 -6.13 -0.41
C ARG A 284 19.09 -5.79 -1.65
N TYR A 285 18.93 -4.55 -2.13
CA TYR A 285 19.62 -4.02 -3.32
C TYR A 285 20.68 -3.00 -2.94
N THR A 286 21.63 -2.77 -3.84
CA THR A 286 22.59 -1.66 -3.71
C THR A 286 21.97 -0.36 -4.23
N GLY A 287 22.14 0.74 -3.48
CA GLY A 287 21.73 2.08 -3.87
C GLY A 287 20.74 2.72 -2.90
N GLY A 288 20.12 3.83 -3.34
CA GLY A 288 19.25 4.67 -2.52
C GLY A 288 17.77 4.31 -2.57
N HIS A 289 16.94 5.25 -2.11
CA HIS A 289 15.50 5.07 -1.94
C HIS A 289 14.77 4.77 -3.26
N ALA A 290 15.05 5.55 -4.31
CA ALA A 290 14.39 5.46 -5.60
C ALA A 290 14.48 4.05 -6.21
N LEU A 291 13.43 3.66 -6.93
CA LEU A 291 13.40 2.38 -7.63
C LEU A 291 14.44 2.37 -8.76
N THR A 292 14.96 1.18 -9.03
CA THR A 292 15.76 0.88 -10.22
C THR A 292 14.95 0.00 -11.15
N GLN A 293 15.35 -0.11 -12.42
CA GLN A 293 14.71 -1.04 -13.35
C GLN A 293 14.73 -2.49 -12.82
N GLU A 294 15.84 -2.91 -12.20
CA GLU A 294 15.97 -4.23 -11.58
C GLU A 294 14.91 -4.44 -10.48
N ARG A 295 14.76 -3.48 -9.56
CA ARG A 295 13.74 -3.54 -8.49
C ARG A 295 12.34 -3.55 -9.06
N PHE A 296 12.07 -2.75 -10.09
CA PHE A 296 10.79 -2.71 -10.77
C PHE A 296 10.44 -4.06 -11.39
N ASP A 297 11.34 -4.62 -12.19
CA ASP A 297 11.14 -5.89 -12.89
C ASP A 297 10.92 -7.03 -11.90
N ASP A 298 11.66 -7.02 -10.80
CA ASP A 298 11.56 -8.04 -9.76
C ASP A 298 10.22 -8.00 -9.01
N ILE A 299 9.75 -6.80 -8.65
CA ILE A 299 8.42 -6.60 -8.04
C ILE A 299 7.32 -7.09 -8.99
N VAL A 300 7.37 -6.67 -10.27
CA VAL A 300 6.37 -7.04 -11.27
C VAL A 300 6.39 -8.56 -11.52
N HIS A 301 7.57 -9.18 -11.51
CA HIS A 301 7.70 -10.63 -11.62
C HIS A 301 7.11 -11.36 -10.42
N TRP A 302 7.49 -10.96 -9.20
CA TRP A 302 7.01 -11.60 -7.97
C TRP A 302 5.48 -11.51 -7.83
N LEU A 303 4.90 -10.33 -8.06
CA LEU A 303 3.45 -10.14 -8.05
C LEU A 303 2.77 -10.99 -9.13
N GLY A 304 3.37 -11.07 -10.32
CA GLY A 304 2.88 -11.92 -11.41
C GLY A 304 2.76 -13.39 -10.99
N LEU A 305 3.81 -13.95 -10.37
CA LEU A 305 3.81 -15.34 -9.89
C LEU A 305 2.69 -15.61 -8.87
N HIS A 306 2.43 -14.69 -7.94
CA HIS A 306 1.35 -14.86 -6.95
C HIS A 306 -0.05 -14.58 -7.53
N CYS A 307 -0.14 -13.93 -8.68
CA CYS A 307 -1.40 -13.71 -9.41
C CYS A 307 -1.79 -14.89 -10.32
N GLU A 308 -0.82 -15.71 -10.73
CA GLU A 308 -1.07 -16.89 -11.57
C GLU A 308 -1.96 -17.90 -10.84
N ARG A 309 -2.85 -18.58 -11.59
CA ARG A 309 -3.55 -19.73 -11.03
C ARG A 309 -2.53 -20.86 -10.86
N ASN A 310 -2.41 -21.41 -9.66
CA ASN A 310 -1.77 -22.71 -9.47
C ASN A 310 -2.52 -23.70 -10.39
N ARG A 311 -1.87 -24.15 -11.45
CA ARG A 311 -2.42 -25.15 -12.36
C ARG A 311 -2.29 -26.55 -11.77
#